data_AF-A0A1V3G9W1-F1
#
_entry.id   AF-A0A1V3G9W1-F1
#
_cell.length_a   1.000
_cell.length_b   1.000
_cell.length_c   1.000
_cell.angle_alpha   90.00
_cell.angle_beta   90.00
_cell.angle_gamma   90.00
#
_symmetry.space_group_name_H-M   'P 1'
#
loop_
_entity.id
_entity.type
_entity.pdbx_description
1 polymer ?
#
loop_
_entity_poly.entity_id
_entity_poly.type
_entity_poly.pdbx_seq_one_letter_code
_entity_poly.pdbx_strand_id
1 'polypeptide(L)'
;MRFALTPEEEVIYQKFLQDIDEKHLKDVNPISIAKLYVQAQLDKRYDAKYALYTDREGYIQWTKEEDESFPESDRGTIIQTLTTFNNIDAGSFIPDGNYGGYIEYEASKDADAKSGFKMIKDEDGIWNVAFMPIQ
;
A
#
# COMPACT_ATOMS: atom_id res chain seq x y z
N MET A 1 7.95 11.19 14.23
CA MET A 1 7.24 10.52 13.12
C MET A 1 6.76 11.57 12.17
N ARG A 2 7.05 11.45 10.87
CA ARG A 2 6.40 12.30 9.86
C ARG A 2 6.25 11.53 8.56
N PHE A 3 5.33 10.57 8.56
CA PHE A 3 4.75 10.05 7.31
C PHE A 3 3.92 11.17 6.67
N ALA A 4 4.12 11.41 5.38
CA ALA A 4 3.31 12.35 4.59
C ALA A 4 3.44 12.02 3.10
N LEU A 5 2.36 12.25 2.35
CA LEU A 5 2.41 12.31 0.90
C LEU A 5 3.17 13.57 0.44
N THR A 6 3.92 13.48 -0.64
CA THR A 6 4.42 14.68 -1.34
C THR A 6 3.25 15.39 -2.03
N PRO A 7 3.40 16.67 -2.45
CA PRO A 7 2.34 17.36 -3.18
C PRO A 7 1.88 16.61 -4.45
N GLU A 8 2.79 15.94 -5.16
CA GLU A 8 2.48 15.16 -6.36
C GLU A 8 1.67 13.90 -6.01
N GLU A 9 2.08 13.19 -4.96
CA GLU A 9 1.37 12.01 -4.46
C GLU A 9 -0.02 12.37 -3.94
N GLU A 10 -0.17 13.52 -3.28
CA GLU A 10 -1.46 14.03 -2.83
C GLU A 10 -2.39 14.28 -4.02
N VAL A 11 -1.89 14.89 -5.10
CA VAL A 11 -2.70 15.10 -6.32
C VAL A 11 -3.13 13.76 -6.94
N ILE A 12 -2.25 12.76 -6.97
CA ILE A 12 -2.58 11.41 -7.46
C ILE A 12 -3.65 10.77 -6.56
N TYR A 13 -3.46 10.83 -5.24
CA TYR A 13 -4.39 10.29 -4.26
C TYR A 13 -5.76 10.92 -4.38
N GLN A 14 -5.84 12.25 -4.46
CA GLN A 14 -7.12 12.95 -4.62
C GLN A 14 -7.81 12.61 -5.95
N LYS A 15 -7.07 12.38 -7.03
CA LYS A 15 -7.65 11.89 -8.30
C LYS A 15 -8.20 10.48 -8.15
N PHE A 16 -7.39 9.57 -7.60
CA PHE A 16 -7.81 8.21 -7.30
C PHE A 16 -9.07 8.19 -6.42
N LEU A 17 -9.18 9.04 -5.40
CA LEU A 17 -10.34 9.09 -4.52
C LEU A 17 -11.62 9.64 -5.15
N GLN A 18 -11.58 10.24 -6.35
CA GLN A 18 -12.79 10.78 -7.01
C GLN A 18 -13.72 9.67 -7.50
N ASP A 19 -13.14 8.57 -8.01
CA ASP A 19 -13.88 7.45 -8.59
C ASP A 19 -13.37 6.07 -8.11
N ILE A 20 -12.28 6.04 -7.34
CA ILE A 20 -11.62 4.82 -6.85
C ILE A 20 -11.22 3.92 -8.03
N ASP A 21 -10.68 4.52 -9.10
CA ASP A 21 -10.18 3.81 -10.29
C ASP A 21 -8.65 3.76 -10.29
N GLU A 22 -8.09 2.55 -10.29
CA GLU A 22 -6.64 2.34 -10.30
C GLU A 22 -5.97 2.87 -11.59
N LYS A 23 -6.73 3.16 -12.65
CA LYS A 23 -6.17 3.80 -13.86
C LYS A 23 -5.46 5.12 -13.57
N HIS A 24 -5.84 5.82 -12.49
CA HIS A 24 -5.14 7.03 -12.02
C HIS A 24 -3.74 6.75 -11.47
N LEU A 25 -3.42 5.49 -11.19
CA LEU A 25 -2.15 5.01 -10.64
C LEU A 25 -1.19 4.49 -11.72
N LYS A 26 -1.59 4.57 -12.99
CA LYS A 26 -0.72 4.23 -14.11
C LYS A 26 0.55 5.08 -14.08
N ASP A 27 1.69 4.41 -14.30
CA ASP A 27 3.04 4.99 -14.25
C ASP A 27 3.47 5.54 -12.86
N VAL A 28 2.66 5.34 -11.81
CA VAL A 28 3.04 5.66 -10.44
C VAL A 28 4.00 4.59 -9.92
N ASN A 29 5.07 5.03 -9.26
CA ASN A 29 6.08 4.11 -8.77
C ASN A 29 5.56 3.30 -7.54
N PRO A 30 6.11 2.11 -7.29
CA PRO A 30 5.71 1.23 -6.19
C PRO A 30 5.67 1.91 -4.81
N ILE A 31 6.69 2.73 -4.49
CA ILE A 31 6.80 3.39 -3.18
C ILE A 31 5.65 4.38 -2.99
N SER A 32 5.35 5.19 -4.00
CA SER A 32 4.23 6.13 -3.93
C SER A 32 2.89 5.40 -3.76
N ILE A 33 2.66 4.28 -4.47
CA ILE A 33 1.42 3.49 -4.29
C ILE A 33 1.33 2.91 -2.87
N ALA A 34 2.42 2.38 -2.32
CA ALA A 34 2.46 1.93 -0.93
C ALA A 34 2.15 3.07 0.05
N LYS A 35 2.63 4.29 -0.20
CA LYS A 35 2.26 5.46 0.60
C LYS A 35 0.78 5.80 0.48
N LEU A 36 0.17 5.71 -0.72
CA LEU A 36 -1.28 5.91 -0.87
C LEU A 36 -2.08 4.91 -0.04
N TYR A 37 -1.64 3.65 0.00
CA TYR A 37 -2.26 2.61 0.81
C TYR A 37 -2.18 2.93 2.32
N VAL A 38 -1.03 3.40 2.78
CA VAL A 38 -0.85 3.83 4.18
C VAL A 38 -1.73 5.05 4.46
N GLN A 39 -1.81 6.02 3.55
CA GLN A 39 -2.65 7.20 3.72
C GLN A 39 -4.15 6.81 3.78
N ALA A 40 -4.61 5.90 2.92
CA ALA A 40 -5.98 5.38 2.95
C ALA A 40 -6.33 4.71 4.29
N GLN A 41 -5.38 3.97 4.87
CA GLN A 41 -5.53 3.42 6.22
C GLN A 41 -5.63 4.52 7.29
N LEU A 42 -4.79 5.55 7.23
CA LEU A 42 -4.81 6.67 8.19
C LEU A 42 -6.11 7.48 8.10
N ASP A 43 -6.64 7.65 6.89
CA ASP A 43 -7.90 8.34 6.62
C ASP A 43 -9.14 7.47 6.88
N LYS A 44 -8.95 6.19 7.23
CA LYS A 44 -10.01 5.18 7.37
C LYS A 44 -10.87 5.01 6.11
N ARG A 45 -10.28 5.23 4.94
CA ARG A 45 -10.89 5.03 3.62
C ARG A 45 -10.66 3.58 3.18
N TYR A 46 -11.40 2.65 3.79
CA TYR A 46 -11.19 1.22 3.57
C TYR A 46 -11.56 0.76 2.16
N ASP A 47 -12.52 1.43 1.52
CA ASP A 47 -12.85 1.27 0.11
C ASP A 47 -11.66 1.59 -0.80
N ALA A 48 -11.03 2.73 -0.58
CA ALA A 48 -9.84 3.16 -1.30
C ALA A 48 -8.64 2.27 -1.01
N LYS A 49 -8.46 1.87 0.26
CA LYS A 49 -7.41 0.92 0.67
C LYS A 49 -7.57 -0.42 -0.03
N TYR A 50 -8.80 -0.96 -0.08
CA TYR A 50 -9.06 -2.24 -0.74
C TYR A 50 -8.77 -2.17 -2.24
N ALA A 51 -9.16 -1.09 -2.90
CA ALA A 51 -8.88 -0.88 -4.33
C ALA A 51 -7.40 -0.68 -4.66
N LEU A 52 -6.53 -0.52 -3.65
CA LEU A 52 -5.08 -0.52 -3.84
C LEU A 52 -4.46 -1.92 -3.74
N TYR A 53 -5.22 -2.94 -3.30
CA TYR A 53 -4.78 -4.31 -3.40
C TYR A 53 -4.78 -4.79 -4.86
N THR A 54 -3.93 -5.78 -5.14
CA THR A 54 -3.87 -6.44 -6.44
C THR A 54 -5.18 -7.16 -6.77
N ASP A 55 -5.66 -6.99 -8.00
CA ASP A 55 -6.78 -7.74 -8.57
C ASP A 55 -6.31 -8.91 -9.46
N ARG A 56 -4.99 -9.02 -9.69
CA ARG A 56 -4.36 -10.15 -10.39
C ARG A 56 -4.87 -11.51 -9.89
N GLU A 57 -5.43 -12.31 -10.80
CA GLU A 57 -5.91 -13.66 -10.50
C GLU A 57 -4.82 -14.52 -9.82
N GLY A 58 -5.22 -15.25 -8.78
CA GLY A 58 -4.32 -16.08 -7.97
C GLY A 58 -3.58 -15.35 -6.85
N TYR A 59 -3.65 -14.01 -6.79
CA TYR A 59 -3.07 -13.19 -5.71
C TYR A 59 -4.11 -12.56 -4.78
N ILE A 60 -5.38 -12.54 -5.18
CA ILE A 60 -6.50 -12.11 -4.35
C ILE A 60 -6.70 -13.10 -3.20
N GLN A 61 -6.81 -12.59 -1.97
CA GLN A 61 -7.07 -13.41 -0.78
C GLN A 61 -8.48 -13.28 -0.22
N TRP A 62 -9.11 -12.11 -0.37
CA TRP A 62 -10.48 -11.88 0.06
C TRP A 62 -11.18 -10.86 -0.84
N THR A 63 -12.51 -10.96 -0.94
CA THR A 63 -13.34 -10.05 -1.73
C THR A 63 -13.55 -8.71 -1.01
N LYS A 64 -14.12 -7.73 -1.72
CA LYS A 64 -14.47 -6.43 -1.14
C LYS A 64 -15.53 -6.58 -0.04
N GLU A 65 -16.52 -7.44 -0.28
CA GLU A 65 -17.58 -7.72 0.69
C GLU A 65 -17.02 -8.39 1.96
N GLU A 66 -16.05 -9.29 1.81
CA GLU A 66 -15.34 -9.89 2.94
C GLU A 66 -14.52 -8.84 3.68
N ASP A 67 -13.80 -7.96 2.98
CA ASP A 67 -13.04 -6.87 3.59
C ASP A 67 -13.96 -5.96 4.42
N GLU A 68 -15.10 -5.54 3.87
CA GLU A 68 -16.10 -4.70 4.53
C GLU A 68 -16.69 -5.35 5.80
N SER A 69 -16.66 -6.68 5.89
CA SER A 69 -17.12 -7.42 7.08
C SER A 69 -16.11 -7.41 8.24
N PHE A 70 -14.85 -7.04 7.99
CA PHE A 70 -13.82 -6.99 9.03
C PHE A 70 -14.10 -5.87 10.04
N PRO A 71 -14.08 -6.17 11.36
CA PRO A 71 -14.34 -5.16 12.38
C PRO A 71 -13.19 -4.14 12.43
N GLU A 72 -13.51 -2.91 12.84
CA GLU A 72 -12.55 -1.81 13.00
C GLU A 72 -11.35 -2.20 13.89
N SER A 73 -11.56 -3.07 14.88
CA SER A 73 -10.50 -3.59 15.76
C SER A 73 -9.40 -4.33 15.01
N ASP A 74 -9.74 -4.94 13.87
CA ASP A 74 -8.84 -5.78 13.08
C ASP A 74 -8.15 -4.97 11.97
N ARG A 75 -8.58 -3.71 11.77
CA ARG A 75 -7.98 -2.77 10.81
C ARG A 75 -6.66 -2.16 11.31
N GLY A 76 -6.35 -2.30 12.60
CA GLY A 76 -5.17 -1.71 13.23
C GLY A 76 -5.35 -0.24 13.62
N THR A 77 -4.48 0.25 14.50
CA THR A 77 -4.54 1.64 15.02
C THR A 77 -3.67 2.61 14.22
N ILE A 78 -3.94 3.91 14.34
CA ILE A 78 -3.09 4.97 13.78
C ILE A 78 -1.63 4.82 14.25
N ILE A 79 -1.41 4.58 15.54
CA ILE A 79 -0.06 4.44 16.12
C ILE A 79 0.64 3.21 15.54
N GLN A 80 -0.04 2.07 15.45
CA GLN A 80 0.54 0.87 14.82
C GLN A 80 0.88 1.13 13.35
N THR A 81 -0.04 1.73 12.58
CA THR A 81 0.18 2.06 11.17
C THR A 81 1.41 2.94 10.99
N LEU A 82 1.50 4.05 11.75
CA LEU A 82 2.63 4.96 11.69
C LEU A 82 3.94 4.33 12.16
N THR A 83 3.89 3.34 13.05
CA THR A 83 5.09 2.61 13.52
C THR A 83 5.56 1.61 12.47
N THR A 84 4.64 0.81 11.94
CA THR A 84 4.92 -0.27 10.98
C THR A 84 5.43 0.26 9.64
N PHE A 85 4.90 1.39 9.16
CA PHE A 85 5.26 1.96 7.85
C PHE A 85 6.16 3.20 7.96
N ASN A 86 6.76 3.42 9.14
CA ASN A 86 7.71 4.51 9.30
C ASN A 86 8.90 4.34 8.33
N ASN A 87 9.33 5.42 7.70
CA ASN A 87 10.43 5.45 6.71
C ASN A 87 10.19 4.61 5.43
N ILE A 88 8.97 4.14 5.14
CA ILE A 88 8.69 3.42 3.90
C ILE A 88 9.02 4.25 2.65
N ASP A 89 8.91 5.57 2.76
CA ASP A 89 9.26 6.56 1.74
C ASP A 89 10.78 6.65 1.46
N ALA A 90 11.61 6.27 2.43
CA ALA A 90 13.06 6.15 2.28
C ALA A 90 13.51 4.74 1.89
N GLY A 91 12.56 3.82 1.68
CA GLY A 91 12.82 2.45 1.28
C GLY A 91 13.35 2.32 -0.14
N SER A 92 13.68 1.09 -0.52
CA SER A 92 14.09 0.74 -1.88
C SER A 92 13.20 -0.35 -2.43
N PHE A 93 12.70 -0.15 -3.66
CA PHE A 93 11.94 -1.18 -4.35
C PHE A 93 12.87 -2.21 -4.99
N ILE A 94 12.64 -3.49 -4.70
CA ILE A 94 13.39 -4.62 -5.19
C ILE A 94 12.42 -5.51 -6.00
N PRO A 95 12.54 -5.58 -7.34
CA PRO A 95 11.77 -6.51 -8.14
C PRO A 95 12.07 -7.95 -7.75
N ASP A 96 11.04 -8.80 -7.71
CA ASP A 96 11.14 -10.23 -7.42
C ASP A 96 10.31 -11.01 -8.45
N GLY A 97 11.00 -11.60 -9.42
CA GLY A 97 10.36 -12.29 -10.55
C GLY A 97 9.75 -11.32 -11.58
N ASN A 98 8.74 -11.81 -12.31
CA ASN A 98 8.19 -11.09 -13.47
C ASN A 98 7.14 -10.04 -13.10
N TYR A 99 6.40 -10.27 -12.02
CA TYR A 99 5.29 -9.44 -11.57
C TYR A 99 5.33 -9.19 -10.07
N GLY A 100 6.32 -9.71 -9.35
CA GLY A 100 6.48 -9.49 -7.92
C GLY A 100 7.52 -8.43 -7.63
N GLY A 101 7.46 -7.89 -6.43
CA GLY A 101 8.52 -7.08 -5.85
C GLY A 101 8.18 -6.72 -4.41
N TYR A 102 9.13 -6.11 -3.73
CA TYR A 102 8.91 -5.62 -2.38
C TYR A 102 9.67 -4.32 -2.14
N ILE A 103 9.12 -3.47 -1.28
CA ILE A 103 9.83 -2.32 -0.75
C ILE A 103 10.53 -2.76 0.52
N GLU A 104 11.84 -2.65 0.53
CA GLU A 104 12.67 -2.88 1.71
C GLU A 104 12.90 -1.56 2.44
N TYR A 105 12.58 -1.50 3.73
CA TYR A 105 12.72 -0.28 4.54
C TYR A 105 12.99 -0.58 6.02
N GLU A 106 13.55 0.39 6.74
CA GLU A 106 13.82 0.27 8.18
C GLU A 106 12.77 1.05 8.98
N ALA A 107 11.84 0.33 9.63
CA ALA A 107 10.76 0.94 10.40
C ALA A 107 11.27 1.77 11.61
N SER A 108 12.43 1.44 12.15
CA SER A 108 13.10 2.26 13.17
C SER A 108 14.62 2.17 13.00
N LYS A 109 15.35 3.19 13.51
CA LYS A 109 16.83 3.19 13.51
C LYS A 109 17.44 2.08 14.37
N ASP A 110 16.64 1.55 15.29
CA ASP A 110 17.02 0.47 16.21
C ASP A 110 16.39 -0.87 15.76
N ALA A 111 15.85 -0.94 14.54
CA ALA A 111 15.26 -2.18 14.03
C ALA A 111 16.37 -3.19 13.73
N ASP A 112 16.34 -4.33 14.40
CA ASP A 112 17.29 -5.44 14.19
C ASP A 112 17.19 -6.05 12.78
N ALA A 113 16.09 -5.81 12.07
CA ALA A 113 15.84 -6.31 10.72
C ALA A 113 15.06 -5.28 9.88
N LYS A 114 15.31 -5.30 8.57
CA LYS A 114 14.54 -4.55 7.59
C LYS A 114 13.15 -5.16 7.43
N SER A 115 12.16 -4.31 7.23
CA SER A 115 10.78 -4.70 6.90
C SER A 115 10.62 -4.82 5.39
N GLY A 116 9.80 -5.79 4.97
CA GLY A 116 9.38 -5.93 3.57
C GLY A 116 7.93 -5.52 3.38
N PHE A 117 7.64 -4.76 2.32
CA PHE A 117 6.29 -4.47 1.86
C PHE A 117 6.07 -5.02 0.45
N LYS A 118 5.30 -6.10 0.34
CA LYS A 118 5.07 -6.79 -0.93
C LYS A 118 4.15 -6.04 -1.87
N MET A 119 4.52 -6.09 -3.14
CA MET A 119 3.77 -5.53 -4.26
C MET A 119 3.68 -6.53 -5.40
N ILE A 120 2.56 -6.49 -6.11
CA ILE A 120 2.27 -7.33 -7.26
C ILE A 120 1.89 -6.42 -8.42
N LYS A 121 2.47 -6.66 -9.59
CA LYS A 121 2.11 -5.99 -10.83
C LYS A 121 0.92 -6.70 -11.46
N ASP A 122 -0.16 -5.97 -11.68
CA ASP A 122 -1.36 -6.48 -12.33
C ASP A 122 -1.14 -6.75 -13.84
N GLU A 123 -2.22 -7.06 -14.55
CA GLU A 123 -2.19 -7.30 -16.00
C GLU A 123 -2.13 -6.01 -16.83
N ASP A 124 -2.57 -4.89 -16.27
CA ASP A 124 -2.51 -3.55 -16.88
C ASP A 124 -1.14 -2.87 -16.71
N GLY A 125 -0.24 -3.50 -15.95
CA GLY A 125 1.11 -3.05 -15.70
C GLY A 125 1.22 -2.03 -14.56
N ILE A 126 0.20 -1.91 -13.73
CA ILE A 126 0.15 -1.08 -12.53
C ILE A 126 0.69 -1.93 -11.36
N TRP A 127 1.40 -1.28 -10.43
CA TRP A 127 1.85 -1.93 -9.21
C TRP A 127 0.77 -1.81 -8.15
N ASN A 128 0.33 -2.91 -7.57
CA ASN A 128 -0.68 -2.94 -6.51
C ASN A 128 -0.09 -3.57 -5.26
N VAL A 129 -0.74 -3.33 -4.13
CA VAL A 129 -0.35 -3.88 -2.83
C VAL A 129 -0.72 -5.37 -2.78
N ALA A 130 0.19 -6.22 -2.32
CA ALA A 130 -0.16 -7.61 -2.07
C ALA A 130 -1.10 -7.72 -0.86
N PHE A 131 -2.02 -8.68 -0.87
CA PHE A 131 -2.77 -9.03 0.34
C PHE A 131 -1.81 -9.50 1.45
N MET A 132 -2.00 -8.96 2.67
CA MET A 132 -1.06 -9.10 3.79
C MET A 132 0.39 -8.72 3.39
N PRO A 133 0.65 -7.43 3.12
CA PRO A 133 1.87 -7.01 2.42
C PRO A 133 3.14 -7.03 3.29
N ILE A 134 3.01 -7.06 4.63
CA ILE A 134 4.15 -6.96 5.54
C ILE A 134 4.83 -8.32 5.72
N GLN A 135 6.17 -8.33 5.71
CA GLN A 135 7.01 -9.47 6.11
C GLN A 135 8.02 -9.12 7.19
#